data_AF-A0A853FH45-F1
#
_entry.id   AF-A0A853FH45-F1
#
_cell.length_a   1.000
_cell.length_b   1.000
_cell.length_c   1.000
_cell.angle_alpha   90.00
_cell.angle_beta   90.00
_cell.angle_gamma   90.00
#
_symmetry.space_group_name_H-M   'P 1'
#
loop_
_entity.id
_entity.type
_entity.pdbx_description
1 polymer ?
#
loop_
_entity_poly.entity_id
_entity_poly.type
_entity_poly.pdbx_seq_one_letter_code
_entity_poly.pdbx_strand_id
1 'polypeptide(L)' 'NESFNGKFRDECLSMEWFRNRLEARVIIEDWRRHYNEIRPHSSLNYQTPHEFVGNLTNELTTEARISSSQW' A
#
# COMPACT_ATOMS: atom_id res chain seq x y z
N ASN A 1 -12.79 9.82 -3.26
CA ASN A 1 -11.72 9.77 -4.27
C ASN A 1 -10.40 9.51 -3.56
N GLU A 2 -10.11 8.24 -3.26
CA GLU A 2 -8.90 7.84 -2.52
C GLU A 2 -7.90 7.26 -3.51
N SER A 3 -7.15 8.15 -4.19
CA SER A 3 -6.10 7.74 -5.13
C SER A 3 -4.73 7.96 -4.52
N PHE A 4 -3.84 6.98 -4.71
CA PHE A 4 -2.46 7.04 -4.18
C PHE A 4 -1.76 8.34 -4.57
N ASN A 5 -1.76 8.70 -5.85
CA ASN A 5 -1.07 9.89 -6.35
C ASN A 5 -1.65 11.20 -5.80
N GLY A 6 -2.97 11.28 -5.66
CA GLY A 6 -3.61 12.46 -5.06
C GLY A 6 -3.21 12.59 -3.58
N LYS A 7 -3.32 11.49 -2.83
CA LYS A 7 -2.96 11.44 -1.41
C LYS A 7 -1.47 11.73 -1.18
N PHE A 8 -0.60 11.16 -2.00
CA PHE A 8 0.84 11.40 -1.90
C PHE A 8 1.19 12.87 -2.12
N ARG A 9 0.56 13.51 -3.11
CA ARG A 9 0.75 14.94 -3.36
C ARG A 9 0.27 15.77 -2.18
N ASP A 10 -0.98 15.58 -1.77
CA ASP A 10 -1.65 16.47 -0.82
C ASP A 10 -1.16 16.26 0.63
N GLU A 11 -0.82 15.02 1.01
CA GLU A 11 -0.51 14.65 2.40
C GLU A 11 0.98 14.49 2.67
N CYS A 12 1.82 14.25 1.65
CA CYS A 12 3.27 14.13 1.83
C CYS A 12 4.00 15.32 1.20
N LEU A 13 3.87 15.51 -0.11
CA LEU A 13 4.70 16.49 -0.83
C LEU A 13 4.29 17.93 -0.57
N SER A 14 3.01 18.21 -0.37
CA SER A 14 2.51 19.57 -0.13
C SER A 14 2.63 20.02 1.33
N MET A 15 2.88 19.10 2.26
CA MET A 15 3.03 19.42 3.68
C MET A 15 4.44 19.89 4.06
N GLU A 16 5.45 19.54 3.25
CA GLU A 16 6.86 19.68 3.63
C GLU A 16 7.67 20.46 2.60
N TRP A 17 8.50 21.39 3.06
CA TRP A 17 9.57 21.98 2.26
C TRP A 17 10.87 21.22 2.52
N PHE A 18 11.28 20.38 1.57
CA PHE A 18 12.51 19.60 1.71
C PHE A 18 13.75 20.48 1.61
N ARG A 19 14.61 20.44 2.63
CA ARG A 19 15.90 21.15 2.63
C ARG A 19 16.91 20.49 1.71
N ASN A 20 16.83 19.17 1.57
CA ASN A 20 17.68 18.39 0.67
C ASN A 20 17.06 17.02 0.30
N ARG A 21 17.71 16.34 -0.65
CA ARG A 21 17.26 15.03 -1.18
C ARG A 21 17.34 13.89 -0.16
N LEU A 22 18.17 13.98 0.87
CA LEU A 22 18.24 12.94 1.90
C LEU A 22 17.01 13.01 2.80
N GLU A 23 16.67 14.20 3.28
CA GLU A 23 15.46 14.46 4.07
C GLU A 23 14.21 14.04 3.30
N ALA A 24 14.10 14.42 2.02
CA ALA A 24 12.98 14.01 1.16
C ALA A 24 12.82 12.48 1.09
N ARG A 25 13.93 11.73 0.95
CA ARG A 25 13.87 10.26 0.90
C ARG A 25 13.35 9.66 2.21
N VAL A 26 13.78 10.18 3.35
CA VAL A 26 13.33 9.69 4.66
C VAL A 26 11.83 9.92 4.84
N ILE A 27 11.37 11.14 4.57
CA ILE A 27 9.95 11.51 4.75
C ILE A 27 9.04 10.73 3.78
N ILE A 28 9.44 10.64 2.50
CA ILE A 28 8.66 9.90 1.50
C ILE A 28 8.57 8.42 1.86
N GLU A 29 9.67 7.83 2.36
CA GLU A 29 9.67 6.42 2.74
C GLU A 29 8.81 6.16 3.97
N ASP A 30 8.86 7.03 4.97
CA ASP A 30 7.98 6.92 6.14
C ASP A 30 6.51 7.03 5.75
N TRP A 31 6.16 8.00 4.90
CA TRP A 31 4.80 8.14 4.38
C TRP A 31 4.36 6.91 3.56
N ARG A 32 5.24 6.38 2.70
CA ARG A 32 4.96 5.18 1.89
C ARG A 32 4.67 3.98 2.78
N ARG A 33 5.45 3.77 3.84
CA ARG A 33 5.23 2.70 4.81
C ARG A 33 3.91 2.89 5.55
N HIS A 34 3.62 4.10 6.01
CA HIS A 34 2.34 4.39 6.67
C HIS A 34 1.14 4.10 5.74
N TYR A 35 1.20 4.57 4.49
CA TYR A 35 0.15 4.31 3.50
C TYR A 35 -0.04 2.81 3.25
N ASN A 36 1.05 2.05 3.08
CA ASN A 36 0.97 0.65 2.67
C ASN A 36 0.75 -0.35 3.82
N GLU A 37 1.20 -0.04 5.03
CA GLU A 37 1.26 -1.01 6.14
C GLU A 37 0.28 -0.64 7.27
N ILE A 38 -0.17 0.60 7.37
CA ILE A 38 -0.92 1.09 8.55
C ILE A 38 -2.29 1.63 8.15
N ARG A 39 -2.39 2.36 7.03
CA ARG A 39 -3.62 3.08 6.65
C ARG A 39 -4.65 2.16 6.00
N PRO A 40 -5.84 1.99 6.58
CA PRO A 40 -6.95 1.27 5.93
C PRO A 40 -7.50 2.10 4.77
N HIS A 41 -7.80 1.44 3.63
CA HIS A 41 -8.39 2.12 2.47
C HIS A 41 -9.81 1.66 2.21
N SER A 42 -10.70 2.62 2.01
CA SER A 42 -12.11 2.37 1.71
C SER A 42 -12.30 1.57 0.42
N SER A 43 -11.45 1.79 -0.58
CA SER A 43 -11.44 1.03 -1.85
C SER A 43 -10.95 -0.41 -1.71
N LEU A 44 -10.26 -0.74 -0.61
CA LEU A 44 -9.78 -2.08 -0.29
C LEU A 44 -10.59 -2.71 0.84
N ASN A 45 -11.88 -2.34 0.96
CA ASN A 45 -12.77 -2.84 1.99
C ASN A 45 -12.22 -2.61 3.42
N TYR A 46 -11.60 -1.45 3.64
CA TYR A 46 -10.91 -1.07 4.87
C TYR A 46 -9.73 -1.97 5.26
N GLN A 47 -9.07 -2.59 4.28
CA GLN A 47 -7.76 -3.22 4.46
C GLN A 47 -6.64 -2.25 4.09
N THR A 48 -5.47 -2.47 4.66
CA THR A 48 -4.22 -1.89 4.15
C THR A 48 -3.84 -2.54 2.82
N PRO A 49 -3.03 -1.87 1.97
CA PRO A 49 -2.54 -2.47 0.73
C PRO A 49 -1.74 -3.76 0.98
N HIS A 50 -0.97 -3.80 2.08
CA HIS A 50 -0.22 -4.98 2.49
C HIS A 50 -1.14 -6.17 2.82
N GLU A 51 -2.20 -5.96 3.60
CA GLU A 51 -3.18 -7.00 3.91
C GLU A 51 -3.93 -7.48 2.67
N PHE A 52 -4.34 -6.55 1.81
CA PHE A 52 -5.04 -6.87 0.56
C PHE A 52 -4.20 -7.80 -0.33
N VAL A 53 -2.91 -7.48 -0.52
CA VAL A 53 -1.99 -8.34 -1.28
C VAL A 53 -1.80 -9.68 -0.59
N GLY A 54 -1.64 -9.71 0.73
CA GLY A 54 -1.54 -10.95 1.50
C GLY A 54 -2.73 -11.88 1.26
N ASN A 55 -3.95 -11.35 1.34
CA ASN A 55 -5.18 -12.11 1.09
C ASN A 55 -5.25 -12.64 -0.34
N LEU A 56 -4.94 -11.79 -1.33
CA LEU A 56 -4.92 -12.18 -2.74
C LEU A 56 -3.92 -13.31 -3.00
N THR A 57 -2.72 -13.25 -2.40
CA THR A 57 -1.72 -14.31 -2.56
C THR A 57 -2.15 -15.63 -1.94
N ASN A 58 -2.87 -15.59 -0.82
CA ASN A 58 -3.42 -16.78 -0.17
C ASN A 58 -4.52 -17.43 -1.02
N GLU A 59 -5.40 -16.61 -1.62
CA GLU A 59 -6.45 -17.09 -2.53
C GLU A 59 -5.85 -17.79 -3.75
N LEU A 60 -4.92 -17.12 -4.45
CA LEU A 60 -4.23 -17.69 -5.62
C LEU A 60 -3.47 -18.99 -5.29
N THR A 61 -2.83 -19.04 -4.12
CA THR A 61 -2.12 -20.25 -3.66
C THR A 61 -3.10 -21.39 -3.35
N THR A 62 -4.26 -21.07 -2.79
CA THR A 62 -5.31 -22.05 -2.47
C THR A 62 -5.92 -22.62 -3.74
N GLU A 63 -6.23 -21.79 -4.73
CA GLU A 63 -6.75 -22.21 -6.03
C GLU A 63 -5.76 -23.11 -6.78
N ALA A 64 -4.47 -22.74 -6.81
CA ALA A 64 -3.43 -23.55 -7.43
C ALA A 64 -3.32 -24.94 -6.76
N ARG A 65 -3.42 -24.99 -5.42
CA ARG A 65 -3.36 -26.24 -4.65
C ARG A 65 -4.57 -27.13 -4.94
N ILE A 66 -5.78 -26.58 -4.99
CA ILE A 66 -7.00 -27.34 -5.31
C ILE A 66 -6.90 -27.91 -6.73
N SER A 67 -6.51 -27.09 -7.70
CA SER A 67 -6.35 -27.51 -9.10
C SER A 67 -5.34 -28.65 -9.24
N SER A 68 -4.22 -28.61 -8.50
CA SER A 68 -3.21 -29.68 -8.52
C SER A 68 -3.64 -31.00 -7.86
N SER A 69 -4.70 -30.98 -7.04
CA SER A 69 -5.20 -32.16 -6.30
C SER A 69 -6.37 -32.87 -6.98
N GLN A 70 -6.91 -32.31 -8.08
CA GLN A 70 -8.02 -32.86 -8.84
C GLN A 70 -7.59 -33.64 -10.10
N TRP A 71 -6.30 -33.96 -10.23
CA TRP A 71 -5.72 -34.80 -11.27
C TRP A 71 -5.03 -36.02 -10.69
#